data_AF-A0A7C6EBC7-F1
#
_entry.id   AF-A0A7C6EBC7-F1
#
_cell.length_a   1.000
_cell.length_b   1.000
_cell.length_c   1.000
_cell.angle_alpha   90.00
_cell.angle_beta   90.00
_cell.angle_gamma   90.00
#
_symmetry.space_group_name_H-M   'P 1'
#
loop_
_entity.id
_entity.type
_entity.pdbx_description
1 polymer ?
#
loop_
_entity_poly.entity_id
_entity_poly.type
_entity_poly.pdbx_seq_one_letter_code
_entity_poly.pdbx_strand_id
1 'polypeptide(L)'
;MKILGIDPGLSATGYGFLSNGRYTRFGVIKTSPTQSLSQRIKNLVAELDQLIDKEKPQACAIETLFFKVMGGARSVLLSAHLRGAIFYLLAQ
;
A
#
# COMPACT_ATOMS: atom_id res chain seq x y z
N MET A 1 -0.20 20.69 5.52
CA MET A 1 -0.50 19.70 4.47
C MET A 1 -0.07 18.33 4.94
N LYS A 2 -0.96 17.34 4.98
CA LYS A 2 -0.62 15.96 5.35
C LYS A 2 -0.58 15.07 4.12
N ILE A 3 0.49 14.28 3.97
CA ILE A 3 0.75 13.42 2.81
C ILE A 3 0.93 11.99 3.30
N LEU A 4 0.39 11.02 2.57
CA LEU A 4 0.62 9.60 2.76
C LEU A 4 1.54 9.07 1.64
N GLY A 5 2.65 8.44 2.00
CA GLY A 5 3.49 7.65 1.08
C GLY A 5 3.23 6.16 1.26
N ILE A 6 3.18 5.40 0.17
CA ILE A 6 2.91 3.96 0.14
C ILE A 6 3.96 3.26 -0.72
N ASP A 7 4.63 2.25 -0.15
CA ASP A 7 5.46 1.27 -0.84
C ASP A 7 4.69 -0.07 -0.87
N PRO A 8 4.02 -0.39 -1.99
CA PRO A 8 3.11 -1.52 -2.07
C PRO A 8 3.84 -2.85 -2.31
N GLY A 9 3.73 -3.74 -1.33
CA GLY A 9 4.15 -5.14 -1.44
C GLY A 9 3.11 -6.08 -0.82
N LEU A 10 2.78 -7.18 -1.53
CA LEU A 10 1.72 -8.07 -1.07
C LEU A 10 2.06 -8.74 0.27
N SER A 11 3.32 -9.09 0.51
CA SER A 11 3.76 -9.67 1.80
C SER A 11 3.93 -8.60 2.88
N ALA A 12 4.39 -7.42 2.48
CA ALA A 12 4.61 -6.28 3.36
C ALA A 12 4.41 -5.00 2.54
N THR A 13 3.48 -4.14 2.97
CA THR A 13 3.29 -2.80 2.40
C THR A 13 3.73 -1.77 3.41
N GLY A 14 4.76 -1.00 3.05
CA GLY A 14 5.24 0.12 3.85
C GLY A 14 4.32 1.34 3.67
N TYR A 15 4.12 2.10 4.75
CA TYR A 15 3.43 3.37 4.69
C TYR A 15 4.08 4.42 5.59
N GLY A 16 3.92 5.69 5.22
CA GLY A 16 4.42 6.82 5.99
C GLY A 16 3.55 8.07 5.82
N PHE A 17 3.35 8.80 6.90
CA PHE A 17 2.66 10.08 6.92
C PHE A 17 3.66 11.21 7.19
N LEU A 18 3.58 12.25 6.36
CA LEU A 18 4.30 13.50 6.53
C LEU A 18 3.30 14.63 6.82
N SER A 19 3.64 15.53 7.73
CA SER A 19 2.92 16.79 7.94
C SER A 19 3.92 17.94 8.02
N ASN A 20 3.76 18.93 7.13
CA ASN A 20 4.62 20.12 7.08
C ASN A 20 6.12 19.79 7.06
N GLY A 21 6.52 18.80 6.24
CA GLY A 21 7.92 18.39 6.07
C GLY A 21 8.49 17.52 7.20
N ARG A 22 7.67 17.10 8.18
CA ARG A 22 8.09 16.21 9.27
C ARG A 22 7.32 14.90 9.23
N TYR A 23 7.99 13.80 9.55
CA TYR A 23 7.32 12.51 9.71
C TYR A 23 6.42 12.52 10.95
N THR A 24 5.22 11.98 10.83
CA THR A 24 4.25 11.90 11.93
C THR A 24 3.90 10.47 12.31
N ARG A 25 3.91 9.54 11.34
CA ARG A 25 3.63 8.12 11.55
C ARG A 25 4.25 7.33 10.40
N PHE A 26 4.70 6.12 10.67
CA PHE A 26 5.05 5.15 9.64
C PHE A 26 4.81 3.73 10.17
N GLY A 27 4.79 2.76 9.28
CA GLY A 27 4.58 1.37 9.65
C GLY A 27 4.62 0.45 8.44
N VAL A 28 4.35 -0.82 8.70
CA VAL A 28 4.29 -1.87 7.68
C VAL A 28 3.07 -2.74 7.92
N ILE A 29 2.21 -2.85 6.93
CA ILE A 29 1.09 -3.78 6.91
C ILE A 29 1.60 -5.12 6.36
N LYS A 30 1.51 -6.19 7.15
CA LYS A 30 1.99 -7.52 6.77
C LYS A 30 0.81 -8.46 6.53
N THR A 31 0.93 -9.34 5.53
CA THR A 31 -0.06 -10.39 5.28
C THR A 31 0.58 -11.77 5.31
N SER A 32 -0.19 -12.78 5.69
CA SER A 32 0.31 -14.16 5.71
C SER A 32 0.30 -14.76 4.30
N PRO A 33 1.37 -15.44 3.86
CA PRO A 33 1.38 -16.18 2.59
C PRO A 33 0.44 -17.39 2.60
N THR A 34 -0.02 -17.85 3.77
CA THR A 34 -1.00 -18.95 3.89
C THR A 34 -2.42 -18.54 3.49
N GLN A 35 -2.69 -17.24 3.39
CA GLN A 35 -3.98 -16.71 2.97
C GLN A 35 -4.09 -16.63 1.44
N SER A 36 -5.31 -16.75 0.92
CA SER A 36 -5.58 -16.52 -0.50
C SER A 36 -5.24 -15.08 -0.90
N LEU A 37 -4.94 -14.87 -2.19
CA LEU A 37 -4.62 -13.53 -2.72
C LEU A 37 -5.70 -12.50 -2.39
N SER A 38 -6.98 -12.86 -2.58
CA SER A 38 -8.10 -11.98 -2.30
C SER A 38 -8.18 -11.58 -0.83
N GLN A 39 -7.96 -12.54 0.09
CA GLN A 39 -7.97 -12.26 1.53
C GLN A 39 -6.81 -11.35 1.93
N ARG A 40 -5.62 -11.56 1.36
CA ARG A 40 -4.45 -10.71 1.60
C ARG A 40 -4.70 -9.28 1.15
N ILE A 41 -5.22 -9.09 -0.07
CA ILE A 41 -5.59 -7.77 -0.59
C ILE A 41 -6.66 -7.11 0.27
N LYS A 42 -7.74 -7.84 0.61
CA LYS A 42 -8.83 -7.33 1.46
C LYS A 42 -8.31 -6.83 2.81
N ASN A 43 -7.50 -7.63 3.50
CA ASN A 43 -6.96 -7.27 4.81
C ASN A 43 -6.09 -6.01 4.73
N LEU A 44 -5.22 -5.95 3.72
CA LEU A 44 -4.30 -4.84 3.54
C LEU A 44 -5.03 -3.54 3.21
N VAL A 45 -6.00 -3.60 2.29
CA VAL A 45 -6.83 -2.44 1.91
C VAL A 45 -7.67 -1.98 3.10
N ALA A 46 -8.25 -2.88 3.88
CA ALA A 46 -9.04 -2.51 5.06
C ALA A 46 -8.20 -1.80 6.13
N GLU A 47 -6.98 -2.27 6.39
CA GLU A 47 -6.08 -1.61 7.35
C GLU A 47 -5.60 -0.24 6.83
N LEU A 48 -5.30 -0.15 5.53
CA LEU A 48 -4.93 1.12 4.89
C LEU A 48 -6.08 2.13 4.92
N ASP A 49 -7.32 1.69 4.68
CA ASP A 49 -8.53 2.49 4.75
C ASP A 49 -8.71 3.09 6.15
N GLN A 50 -8.57 2.28 7.20
CA GLN A 50 -8.60 2.75 8.59
C GLN A 50 -7.53 3.82 8.88
N LEU A 51 -6.32 3.66 8.33
CA LEU A 51 -5.25 4.66 8.47
C LEU A 51 -5.57 5.95 7.74
N ILE A 52 -6.10 5.87 6.52
CA ILE A 52 -6.54 7.03 5.73
C ILE A 52 -7.66 7.76 6.46
N ASP A 53 -8.64 7.03 6.99
CA ASP A 53 -9.75 7.59 7.75
C ASP A 53 -9.31 8.27 9.03
N LYS A 54 -8.36 7.68 9.74
CA LYS A 54 -7.84 8.25 10.98
C LYS A 54 -6.98 9.49 10.74
N GLU A 55 -6.12 9.46 9.73
CA GLU A 55 -5.10 10.48 9.53
C GLU A 55 -5.53 11.58 8.56
N LYS A 56 -6.54 11.33 7.71
CA LYS A 56 -7.11 12.21 6.69
C LYS A 56 -6.04 12.93 5.85
N PRO A 57 -5.17 12.20 5.12
CA PRO A 57 -4.18 12.81 4.25
C PRO A 57 -4.86 13.59 3.10
N GLN A 58 -4.22 14.65 2.65
CA GLN A 58 -4.70 15.49 1.54
C GLN A 58 -4.11 15.06 0.18
N ALA A 59 -3.03 14.30 0.22
CA ALA A 59 -2.37 13.76 -0.96
C ALA A 59 -1.75 12.40 -0.63
N CYS A 60 -1.70 11.53 -1.63
CA CYS A 60 -1.08 10.21 -1.53
C CYS A 60 -0.04 10.03 -2.65
N ALA A 61 1.12 9.49 -2.30
CA ALA A 61 2.16 9.09 -3.22
C ALA A 61 2.33 7.57 -3.13
N ILE A 62 2.31 6.89 -4.28
CA ILE A 62 2.52 5.44 -4.36
C ILE A 62 3.77 5.19 -5.18
N GLU A 63 4.65 4.33 -4.69
CA GLU A 63 5.82 3.89 -5.44
C GLU A 63 5.44 3.30 -6.81
N THR A 64 6.22 3.64 -7.83
CA THR A 64 6.07 3.05 -9.15
C THR A 64 6.68 1.65 -9.13
N LEU A 65 5.93 0.68 -9.63
CA LEU A 65 6.44 -0.68 -9.77
C LEU A 65 7.70 -0.68 -10.65
N PHE A 66 8.84 -0.99 -10.06
CA PHE A 66 10.08 -1.27 -10.78
C PHE A 66 10.25 -2.77 -10.96
N PHE A 67 10.37 -3.22 -12.20
CA PHE A 67 10.57 -4.63 -12.50
C PHE A 67 12.02 -4.86 -12.91
N LYS A 68 12.78 -5.61 -12.09
CA LYS A 68 13.99 -6.29 -12.58
C LYS A 68 13.55 -7.62 -13.19
N VAL A 69 14.07 -7.92 -14.38
CA VAL A 69 13.79 -9.15 -15.16
C VAL A 69 13.91 -10.44 -14.33
N MET A 70 14.69 -10.42 -13.23
CA MET A 70 14.87 -11.56 -12.32
C MET A 70 13.69 -11.91 -11.38
N GLY A 71 12.65 -11.08 -11.23
CA GLY A 71 11.56 -11.32 -10.26
C GLY A 71 10.44 -12.27 -10.73
N GLY A 72 10.42 -12.63 -12.02
CA GLY A 72 9.40 -13.45 -12.64
C GLY A 72 8.03 -12.75 -12.79
N ALA A 73 7.33 -13.03 -13.90
CA ALA A 73 6.05 -12.39 -14.25
C ALA A 73 4.98 -12.53 -13.15
N ARG A 74 5.03 -13.62 -12.35
CA ARG A 74 4.08 -13.87 -11.27
C ARG A 74 4.13 -12.81 -10.17
N SER A 75 5.34 -12.42 -9.71
CA SER A 75 5.46 -11.43 -8.64
C SER A 75 4.92 -10.07 -9.08
N VAL A 76 5.21 -9.69 -10.33
CA VAL A 76 4.71 -8.47 -10.96
C VAL A 76 3.19 -8.43 -10.99
N LEU A 77 2.55 -9.50 -11.45
CA LEU A 77 1.08 -9.60 -11.53
C LEU A 77 0.44 -9.48 -10.14
N LEU A 78 1.01 -10.12 -9.12
CA LEU A 78 0.50 -10.03 -7.75
C LEU A 78 0.59 -8.60 -7.19
N SER A 79 1.71 -7.91 -7.41
CA SER A 79 1.86 -6.51 -7.02
C SER A 79 0.93 -5.58 -7.81
N ALA A 80 0.70 -5.86 -9.10
CA ALA A 80 -0.25 -5.11 -9.91
C ALA A 80 -1.70 -5.22 -9.39
N HIS A 81 -2.14 -6.42 -8.98
CA HIS A 81 -3.46 -6.61 -8.38
C HIS A 81 -3.63 -5.79 -7.10
N LEU A 82 -2.63 -5.82 -6.21
CA LEU A 82 -2.65 -5.02 -4.99
C LEU A 82 -2.71 -3.52 -5.30
N ARG A 83 -1.87 -3.05 -6.23
CA ARG A 83 -1.82 -1.64 -6.62
C ARG A 83 -3.15 -1.17 -7.20
N GLY A 84 -3.82 -1.99 -8.01
CA GLY A 84 -5.17 -1.69 -8.52
C GLY A 84 -6.18 -1.51 -7.38
N ALA A 85 -6.14 -2.38 -6.38
CA ALA A 85 -7.01 -2.27 -5.20
C ALA A 85 -6.72 -1.01 -4.37
N ILE A 86 -5.44 -0.64 -4.20
CA ILE A 86 -5.05 0.61 -3.52
C ILE A 86 -5.53 1.83 -4.30
N PHE A 87 -5.38 1.85 -5.62
CA PHE A 87 -5.90 2.96 -6.44
C PHE A 87 -7.41 3.10 -6.32
N TYR A 88 -8.15 1.98 -6.33
CA TYR A 88 -9.60 1.99 -6.12
C TYR A 88 -9.97 2.53 -4.74
N LEU A 89 -9.23 2.16 -3.69
CA LEU A 89 -9.44 2.71 -2.35
C LEU A 89 -9.24 4.22 -2.32
N LEU A 90 -8.14 4.72 -2.90
CA LEU A 90 -7.81 6.16 -2.87
C LEU A 90 -8.70 7.03 -3.76
N ALA A 91 -9.47 6.43 -4.66
CA ALA A 91 -10.37 7.13 -5.57
C ALA A 91 -11.80 7.31 -5.00
N GLN A 92 -12.09 6.71 -3.84
CA GLN A 92 -13.35 6.89 -3.09
C GLN A 92 -13.28 8.12 -2.19
#